data_AF-A0A951YXP5-F1
#
_entry.id   AF-A0A951YXP5-F1
#
_cell.length_a   1.000
_cell.length_b   1.000
_cell.length_c   1.000
_cell.angle_alpha   90.00
_cell.angle_beta   90.00
_cell.angle_gamma   90.00
#
_symmetry.space_group_name_H-M   'P 1'
#
loop_
_entity.id
_entity.type
_entity.pdbx_description
1 polymer ?
#
loop_
_entity_poly.entity_id
_entity_poly.type
_entity_poly.pdbx_seq_one_letter_code
_entity_poly.pdbx_strand_id
1 'polypeptide(L)' 'MTRLSPAQRTAGTARIVLTAGALFAAEALWRGSITRILMATALLLFGGGLLFLAKQAD' A
#
# COMPACT_ATOMS: atom_id res chain seq x y z
N MET A 1 -26.15 -4.25 4.46
CA MET A 1 -24.91 -3.63 3.93
C MET A 1 -24.33 -2.73 5.02
N THR A 2 -23.27 -3.17 5.70
CA THR A 2 -22.64 -2.38 6.77
C THR A 2 -22.01 -1.13 6.16
N ARG A 3 -22.45 0.06 6.60
CA ARG A 3 -21.98 1.34 6.03
C ARG A 3 -20.59 1.63 6.59
N LEU A 4 -19.55 1.34 5.81
CA LEU A 4 -18.16 1.61 6.20
C LEU A 4 -17.93 3.13 6.29
N SER A 5 -17.22 3.56 7.34
CA SER A 5 -16.76 4.94 7.47
C SER A 5 -15.77 5.29 6.34
N PRO A 6 -15.61 6.58 5.97
CA PRO A 6 -14.61 6.99 5.00
C PRO A 6 -13.20 6.49 5.34
N ALA A 7 -12.80 6.55 6.62
CA ALA A 7 -11.52 6.03 7.11
C ALA A 7 -11.37 4.52 6.88
N GLN A 8 -12.41 3.73 7.15
CA GLN A 8 -12.41 2.29 6.91
C GLN A 8 -12.28 1.92 5.44
N ARG A 9 -12.88 2.71 4.53
CA ARG A 9 -12.73 2.50 3.08
C ARG A 9 -11.29 2.77 2.64
N THR A 10 -10.71 3.88 3.11
CA THR A 10 -9.31 4.22 2.84
C THR A 10 -8.37 3.15 3.39
N ALA A 11 -8.63 2.64 4.59
CA ALA A 11 -7.84 1.55 5.18
C ALA A 11 -7.91 0.26 4.34
N GLY A 12 -9.07 -0.06 3.77
CA GLY A 12 -9.24 -1.18 2.84
C GLY A 12 -8.37 -1.01 1.58
N THR A 13 -8.44 0.15 0.93
CA THR A 13 -7.61 0.45 -0.26
C THR A 13 -6.12 0.45 0.08
N ALA A 14 -5.74 1.03 1.22
CA ALA A 14 -4.36 1.11 1.67
C ALA A 14 -3.74 -0.29 1.87
N ARG A 15 -4.51 -1.25 2.42
CA ARG A 15 -4.07 -2.66 2.54
C ARG A 15 -3.83 -3.31 1.19
N ILE A 16 -4.72 -3.10 0.20
CA ILE A 16 -4.56 -3.65 -1.15
C ILE A 16 -3.27 -3.11 -1.78
N VAL A 17 -3.05 -1.79 -1.70
CA VAL A 17 -1.87 -1.12 -2.25
C VAL A 17 -0.59 -1.63 -1.57
N LEU A 18 -0.60 -1.80 -0.25
CA LEU A 18 0.54 -2.35 0.50
C LEU A 18 0.86 -3.79 0.09
N THR A 19 -0.15 -4.65 -0.02
CA THR A 19 0.04 -6.03 -0.45
C THR A 19 0.61 -6.08 -1.86
N ALA A 20 0.09 -5.27 -2.78
CA ALA A 20 0.63 -5.16 -4.13
C ALA A 20 2.10 -4.69 -4.11
N GLY A 21 2.39 -3.60 -3.38
CA GLY A 21 3.75 -3.08 -3.23
C GLY A 21 4.73 -4.12 -2.68
N ALA A 22 4.31 -4.92 -1.70
CA ALA A 22 5.13 -5.98 -1.12
C ALA A 22 5.44 -7.10 -2.13
N LEU A 23 4.45 -7.54 -2.91
CA LEU A 23 4.64 -8.55 -3.96
C LEU A 23 5.58 -8.03 -5.05
N PHE A 24 5.41 -6.78 -5.48
CA PHE A 24 6.31 -6.15 -6.44
C PHE A 24 7.72 -5.96 -5.88
N ALA A 25 7.87 -5.65 -4.59
CA ALA A 25 9.19 -5.55 -3.95
C ALA A 25 9.90 -6.91 -3.97
N ALA A 26 9.22 -7.98 -3.60
CA ALA A 26 9.76 -9.34 -3.64
C ALA A 26 10.18 -9.74 -5.06
N GLU A 27 9.34 -9.46 -6.06
CA GLU A 27 9.64 -9.75 -7.46
C GLU A 27 10.81 -8.91 -8.00
N ALA A 28 10.89 -7.65 -7.59
CA ALA A 28 11.96 -6.73 -8.00
C ALA A 28 13.31 -7.13 -7.40
N LEU A 29 13.34 -7.55 -6.13
CA LEU A 29 14.54 -8.10 -5.49
C LEU A 29 15.01 -9.36 -6.22
N TRP A 30 14.09 -10.28 -6.53
CA TRP A 30 14.42 -11.53 -7.22
C TRP A 30 15.03 -11.29 -8.61
N ARG A 31 14.58 -10.24 -9.31
CA ARG A 31 15.04 -9.92 -10.66
C ARG A 31 16.18 -8.89 -10.73
N GLY A 32 16.59 -8.32 -9.60
CA GLY A 32 17.66 -7.31 -9.53
C GLY A 32 17.34 -6.01 -10.29
N SER A 33 16.07 -5.66 -10.47
CA SER A 33 15.67 -4.49 -11.26
C SER A 33 15.45 -3.25 -10.40
N ILE A 34 16.35 -2.26 -10.51
CA ILE A 34 16.30 -1.01 -9.74
C ILE A 34 15.00 -0.24 -9.98
N THR A 35 14.55 -0.12 -11.22
CA THR A 35 13.30 0.58 -11.56
C THR A 35 12.09 -0.05 -10.87
N ARG A 36 12.06 -1.39 -10.79
CA ARG A 36 10.97 -2.11 -10.13
C ARG A 36 11.06 -2.00 -8.61
N ILE A 37 12.26 -1.94 -8.05
CA ILE A 37 12.47 -1.64 -6.63
C ILE A 37 11.91 -0.25 -6.31
N LEU A 38 12.25 0.77 -7.10
CA LEU A 38 11.75 2.14 -6.92
C LEU A 38 10.21 2.19 -6.99
N MET A 39 9.61 1.51 -7.96
CA MET A 39 8.15 1.44 -8.10
C MET A 39 7.49 0.75 -6.90
N ALA A 40 8.07 -0.36 -6.44
CA ALA A 40 7.59 -1.08 -5.27
C ALA A 40 7.71 -0.23 -3.99
N THR A 41 8.82 0.49 -3.82
CA THR A 41 8.99 1.44 -2.72
C THR A 41 7.94 2.55 -2.77
N ALA A 42 7.65 3.12 -3.94
CA ALA A 42 6.62 4.14 -4.09
C ALA A 42 5.23 3.61 -3.69
N LEU A 43 4.89 2.38 -4.10
CA LEU A 43 3.63 1.73 -3.71
C LEU A 43 3.56 1.47 -2.19
N LEU A 44 4.66 1.01 -1.58
CA LEU A 44 4.72 0.77 -0.14
C LEU A 44 4.59 2.06 0.66
N LEU A 45 5.27 3.13 0.26
CA LEU A 45 5.15 4.45 0.90
C LEU A 45 3.74 5.01 0.74
N PHE A 46 3.14 4.88 -0.45
CA PHE A 46 1.79 5.36 -0.71
C PHE A 46 0.75 4.59 0.12
N GLY A 47 0.75 3.26 0.06
CA GLY A 47 -0.16 2.43 0.84
C GLY A 47 0.05 2.58 2.36
N GLY A 48 1.30 2.69 2.81
CA GLY A 48 1.65 2.95 4.20
C GLY A 48 1.15 4.31 4.68
N GLY A 49 1.33 5.35 3.86
CA GLY A 49 0.83 6.70 4.12
C GLY A 49 -0.69 6.74 4.21
N LEU A 50 -1.39 6.05 3.31
CA LEU A 50 -2.86 5.93 3.37
C LEU A 50 -3.33 5.24 4.65
N LEU A 51 -2.65 4.17 5.10
CA LEU A 51 -2.97 3.52 6.38
C LEU A 51 -2.71 4.44 7.57
N PHE A 52 -1.61 5.18 7.55
CA PHE A 52 -1.27 6.12 8.62
C PHE A 52 -2.32 7.23 8.74
N LEU A 53 -2.70 7.83 7.61
CA LEU A 53 -3.74 8.86 7.58
C LEU A 53 -5.11 8.32 7.96
N ALA A 54 -5.46 7.11 7.50
CA ALA A 54 -6.72 6.47 7.89
C ALA A 54 -6.80 6.24 9.40
N LYS A 55 -5.70 5.85 10.06
CA LYS A 55 -5.63 5.68 11.51
C LYS A 55 -5.71 6.99 12.30
N GLN A 56 -5.29 8.12 11.72
CA GLN A 56 -5.41 9.43 12.36
C GLN A 56 -6.81 10.03 12.20
N ALA A 57 -7.60 9.53 11.25
CA ALA A 57 -8.94 10.00 10.94
C ALA A 57 -10.06 9.20 11.63
N ASP A 58 -9.73 8.05 12.21
CA ASP A 58 -10.57 7.30 13.17
C ASP A 58 -10.28 7.80 14.59
#